data_AF-A0A087U916-F1
#
_entry.id   AF-A0A087U916-F1
#
_cell.length_a   1.000
_cell.length_b   1.000
_cell.length_c   1.000
_cell.angle_alpha   90.00
_cell.angle_beta   90.00
_cell.angle_gamma   90.00
#
_symmetry.space_group_name_H-M   'P 1'
#
loop_
_entity.id
_entity.type
_entity.pdbx_description
1 polymer ?
#
loop_
_entity_poly.entity_id
_entity_poly.type
_entity_poly.pdbx_seq_one_letter_code
_entity_poly.pdbx_strand_id
1 'polypeptide(L)' 'MSYITGPHLDTGQWLKKLDLKEYNELFKSYNGVEDILSLSERELKSLGVKNSSHRARMMTSLVILRDKYDR' A
#
# COMPACT_ATOMS: atom_id res chain seq x y z
N MET A 1 10.54 18.18 -11.63
CA MET A 1 10.40 16.83 -11.04
C MET A 1 10.14 17.03 -9.56
N SER A 2 8.88 17.18 -9.16
CA SER A 2 8.54 17.38 -7.76
C SER A 2 8.60 16.03 -7.06
N TYR A 3 9.66 15.78 -6.30
CA TYR A 3 9.70 14.65 -5.38
C TYR A 3 8.58 14.86 -4.38
N ILE A 4 7.63 13.93 -4.32
CA ILE A 4 6.59 13.95 -3.29
C ILE A 4 7.30 13.84 -1.94
N THR A 5 7.50 14.98 -1.25
CA THR A 5 8.10 15.06 0.08
C THR A 5 7.08 14.67 1.16
N GLY A 6 6.46 13.50 0.99
CA GLY A 6 5.66 12.88 2.04
C GLY A 6 6.56 12.07 2.99
N PRO A 7 6.11 11.78 4.22
CA PRO A 7 6.84 10.92 5.13
C PRO A 7 6.98 9.52 4.53
N HIS A 8 8.21 9.06 4.30
CA HIS A 8 8.47 7.69 3.83
C HIS A 8 7.87 6.67 4.80
N LEU A 9 7.06 5.75 4.29
CA LEU A 9 6.48 4.65 5.06
C LEU A 9 6.85 3.34 4.39
N ASP A 10 7.68 2.53 5.06
CA ASP A 10 8.04 1.19 4.60
C ASP A 10 6.79 0.30 4.41
N THR A 11 6.75 -0.46 3.32
CA THR A 11 5.59 -1.32 2.98
C THR A 11 5.42 -2.45 4.01
N GLY A 12 6.50 -2.96 4.59
CA GLY A 12 6.45 -3.97 5.66
C GLY A 12 5.86 -3.41 6.96
N GLN A 13 6.23 -2.19 7.35
CA GLN A 13 5.63 -1.49 8.49
C GLN A 13 4.14 -1.20 8.26
N TRP A 14 3.77 -0.79 7.06
CA TRP A 14 2.38 -0.59 6.66
C TRP A 14 1.56 -1.88 6.76
N LEU A 15 2.04 -2.97 6.16
CA LEU A 15 1.39 -4.28 6.24
C LEU A 15 1.28 -4.78 7.67
N LYS A 16 2.30 -4.56 8.51
CA LYS A 16 2.25 -4.88 9.95
C LYS A 16 1.14 -4.12 10.67
N LYS A 17 0.95 -2.82 10.38
CA LYS A 17 -0.14 -2.01 10.97
C LYS A 17 -1.53 -2.48 10.55
N LEU A 18 -1.65 -3.09 9.37
CA LEU A 18 -2.90 -3.65 8.86
C LEU A 18 -3.15 -5.10 9.32
N ASP A 19 -2.21 -5.70 10.05
CA ASP A 19 -2.20 -7.13 10.38
C ASP A 19 -2.19 -8.03 9.11
N LEU A 20 -1.44 -7.60 8.10
CA LEU A 20 -1.34 -8.23 6.77
C LEU A 20 0.11 -8.55 6.39
N LYS A 21 0.97 -8.82 7.38
CA LYS A 21 2.40 -9.11 7.21
C LYS A 21 2.71 -10.30 6.29
N GLU A 22 1.73 -11.19 6.07
CA GLU A 22 1.85 -12.33 5.15
C GLU A 22 2.13 -11.90 3.70
N TYR A 23 1.81 -10.66 3.34
CA TYR A 23 2.03 -10.13 1.99
C TYR A 23 3.38 -9.42 1.82
N ASN A 24 4.25 -9.38 2.82
CA ASN A 24 5.54 -8.67 2.74
C ASN A 24 6.34 -9.03 1.47
N GLU A 25 6.38 -10.32 1.11
CA GLU A 25 7.09 -10.78 -0.09
C GLU A 25 6.51 -10.24 -1.40
N LEU A 26 5.19 -9.96 -1.45
CA LEU A 26 4.55 -9.38 -2.63
C LEU A 26 4.89 -7.90 -2.80
N PHE A 27 5.23 -7.21 -1.70
CA PHE A 27 5.49 -5.78 -1.69
C PHE A 27 6.97 -5.40 -1.55
N LYS A 28 7.87 -6.37 -1.43
CA LYS A 28 9.32 -6.14 -1.25
C LYS A 28 10.00 -5.37 -2.38
N SER A 29 9.40 -5.36 -3.57
CA SER A 29 9.91 -4.62 -4.74
C SER A 29 9.60 -3.13 -4.68
N TYR A 30 8.70 -2.71 -3.78
CA TYR A 30 8.35 -1.31 -3.56
C TYR A 30 9.18 -0.77 -2.40
N ASN A 31 9.76 0.41 -2.58
CA ASN A 31 10.59 1.04 -1.57
C ASN A 31 9.72 1.52 -0.40
N GLY A 32 8.55 2.08 -0.70
CA GLY A 32 7.62 2.57 0.31
C GLY A 32 6.17 2.54 -0.15
N VAL A 33 5.27 2.94 0.74
CA VAL A 33 3.84 3.00 0.44
C VAL A 33 3.54 4.07 -0.62
N GLU A 34 4.37 5.10 -0.72
CA GLU A 34 4.32 6.12 -1.77
C GLU A 34 4.33 5.53 -3.19
N ASP A 35 5.03 4.40 -3.40
CA ASP A 35 5.12 3.73 -4.71
C ASP A 35 3.83 2.98 -5.08
N ILE A 36 2.96 2.71 -4.08
CA ILE A 36 1.75 1.90 -4.24
C ILE A 36 0.45 2.67 -3.96
N LEU A 37 0.51 3.98 -3.71
CA LEU A 37 -0.66 4.84 -3.47
C LEU A 37 -1.66 4.86 -4.63
N SER A 38 -1.17 4.60 -5.86
CA SER A 38 -1.98 4.56 -7.08
C SER A 38 -2.57 3.19 -7.39
N LEU A 39 -2.22 2.14 -6.64
CA LEU A 39 -2.72 0.80 -6.90
C LEU A 39 -4.25 0.71 -6.75
N SER A 40 -4.88 0.08 -7.73
CA SER A 40 -6.28 -0.29 -7.73
C SER A 40 -6.51 -1.66 -7.07
N GLU A 41 -7.76 -1.94 -6.69
CA GLU A 41 -8.11 -3.26 -6.14
C GLU A 41 -7.80 -4.40 -7.13
N ARG A 42 -7.94 -4.13 -8.44
CA ARG A 42 -7.61 -5.08 -9.51
C ARG A 42 -6.12 -5.40 -9.53
N GLU A 43 -5.26 -4.40 -9.36
CA GLU A 43 -3.81 -4.59 -9.32
C GLU A 43 -3.39 -5.34 -8.06
N LEU A 44 -3.97 -5.04 -6.89
CA LEU A 44 -3.75 -5.83 -5.67
C LEU A 44 -4.12 -7.30 -5.87
N LYS A 45 -5.22 -7.58 -6.57
CA LYS A 45 -5.62 -8.95 -6.92
C LYS A 45 -4.59 -9.61 -7.84
N SER A 46 -4.12 -8.90 -8.86
CA SER A 46 -3.11 -9.40 -9.81
C SER A 46 -1.74 -9.63 -9.15
N LEU A 47 -1.36 -8.81 -8.17
CA LEU A 47 -0.13 -8.96 -7.37
C LEU A 47 -0.14 -10.23 -6.50
N GLY A 48 -1.32 -10.77 -6.18
CA GLY A 48 -1.45 -12.01 -5.41
C GLY A 48 -2.33 -11.90 -4.17
N VAL A 49 -2.91 -10.72 -3.87
CA VAL A 49 -3.83 -10.53 -2.74
C VAL A 49 -5.22 -11.07 -3.11
N LYS A 50 -5.38 -12.40 -3.07
CA LYS A 50 -6.62 -13.08 -3.50
C LYS A 50 -7.79 -12.91 -2.53
N ASN A 51 -7.51 -12.71 -1.24
CA ASN A 51 -8.54 -12.49 -0.22
C ASN A 51 -9.18 -11.09 -0.38
N SER A 52 -10.50 -11.05 -0.61
CA SER A 52 -11.25 -9.80 -0.82
C SER A 52 -11.27 -8.90 0.42
N SER A 53 -11.39 -9.46 1.62
CA SER A 53 -11.35 -8.70 2.87
C SER A 53 -9.99 -8.04 3.08
N HIS A 54 -8.90 -8.73 2.71
CA HIS A 54 -7.55 -8.16 2.80
C HIS A 54 -7.37 -7.03 1.79
N ARG A 55 -7.83 -7.20 0.55
CA ARG A 55 -7.82 -6.12 -0.45
C ARG A 55 -8.63 -4.90 0.01
N ALA A 56 -9.83 -5.10 0.56
CA ALA A 56 -10.65 -4.00 1.07
C ALA A 56 -9.92 -3.21 2.19
N ARG A 57 -9.25 -3.92 3.10
CA ARG A 57 -8.44 -3.30 4.16
C ARG A 57 -7.27 -2.49 3.58
N MET A 58 -6.52 -3.06 2.63
CA MET A 58 -5.43 -2.36 1.93
C MET A 58 -5.94 -1.12 1.19
N MET A 59 -7.00 -1.25 0.39
CA MET A 59 -7.61 -0.15 -0.37
C MET A 59 -8.05 0.99 0.54
N THR A 60 -8.72 0.67 1.66
CA THR A 60 -9.13 1.68 2.64
C THR A 60 -7.92 2.44 3.18
N SER A 61 -6.83 1.74 3.51
CA SER A 61 -5.60 2.38 3.96
C SER A 61 -4.95 3.23 2.88
N LEU A 62 -4.90 2.78 1.62
CA LEU A 62 -4.31 3.53 0.51
C LEU A 62 -5.09 4.82 0.22
N VAL A 63 -6.42 4.79 0.29
CA VAL A 63 -7.26 5.99 0.15
C VAL A 63 -6.96 7.03 1.23
N ILE A 64 -6.86 6.60 2.50
CA ILE A 64 -6.52 7.48 3.62
C ILE A 64 -5.12 8.05 3.48
N LEU A 65 -4.16 7.22 3.05
CA LEU A 65 -2.78 7.69 2.85
C LEU A 65 -2.72 8.67 1.69
N ARG A 66 -3.40 8.44 0.56
CA ARG A 66 -3.43 9.38 -0.55
C ARG A 66 -3.94 10.77 -0.14
N ASP A 67 -5.04 10.85 0.63
CA ASP A 67 -5.54 12.13 1.17
C ASP A 67 -4.52 12.84 2.08
N LYS A 68 -3.62 12.10 2.73
CA LYS A 68 -2.55 12.69 3.55
C LYS A 68 -1.34 13.17 2.75
N TYR A 69 -1.07 12.59 1.57
CA TYR A 69 0.05 12.99 0.71
C TYR A 69 -0.34 14.11 -0.26
N ASP A 70 -1.63 14.24 -0.58
CA ASP A 70 -2.16 15.31 -1.42
C ASP A 70 -2.33 16.66 -0.66
N ARG A 71 -2.08 16.68 0.66
CA ARG A 71 -2.15 17.84 1.55
C ARG A 71 -0.77 18.32 1.95
#